data_AF-A0A0G1Z4W2-F1
#
_entry.id   AF-A0A0G1Z4W2-F1
#
_cell.length_a   1.000
_cell.length_b   1.000
_cell.length_c   1.000
_cell.angle_alpha   90.00
_cell.angle_beta   90.00
_cell.angle_gamma   90.00
#
_symmetry.space_group_name_H-M   'P 1'
#
loop_
_entity.id
_entity.type
_entity.pdbx_description
1 polymer ?
#
loop_
_entity_poly.entity_id
_entity_poly.type
_entity_poly.pdbx_seq_one_letter_code
_entity_poly.pdbx_strand_id
1 'polypeptide(L)'
;MENLIPLPNKIYFSKEEKFKSQIIIEPLYPGYGVTIGNSLRRVLLSSLPGAAVTAVKIKGVDHEFSTVTAVTEDVVDIILNLKQLRLKLDSDEPVKLELKAKGQKTVTAADIKPDSRVEIINKDLTIATLDSKTGEFYMEITVERGRGYVPVEIRESEKLWKLTGP
;
A
#
# COMPACT_ATOMS: atom_id res chain seq x y z
N MET A 1 -11.08 22.80 46.47
CA MET A 1 -11.62 21.59 45.82
C MET A 1 -10.66 21.30 44.68
N GLU A 2 -9.72 20.37 44.87
CA GLU A 2 -8.79 19.99 43.81
C GLU A 2 -9.59 19.37 42.67
N ASN A 3 -9.60 20.02 41.51
CA ASN A 3 -10.17 19.45 40.29
C ASN A 3 -9.28 18.29 39.84
N LEU A 4 -9.53 17.11 40.41
CA LEU A 4 -8.83 15.89 40.02
C LEU A 4 -9.25 15.54 38.58
N ILE A 5 -8.33 15.74 37.64
CA ILE A 5 -8.52 15.33 36.25
C ILE A 5 -8.58 13.78 36.25
N PRO A 6 -9.71 13.16 35.87
CA PRO A 6 -9.81 11.71 35.85
C PRO A 6 -8.88 11.17 34.76
N LEU A 7 -7.97 10.28 35.14
CA LEU A 7 -7.16 9.53 34.18
C LEU A 7 -8.07 8.52 33.46
N PRO A 8 -7.95 8.38 32.13
CA PRO A 8 -8.67 7.33 31.41
C PRO A 8 -8.27 5.97 31.96
N ASN A 9 -9.25 5.20 32.42
CA ASN A 9 -9.03 3.89 33.06
C ASN A 9 -9.71 2.74 32.31
N LYS A 10 -10.47 3.03 31.25
CA LYS A 10 -11.05 2.04 30.35
C LYS A 10 -10.62 2.32 28.91
N ILE A 11 -9.93 1.34 28.34
CA ILE A 11 -9.60 1.28 26.92
C ILE A 11 -10.06 -0.10 26.45
N TYR A 12 -11.00 -0.15 25.53
CA TYR A 12 -11.50 -1.42 25.01
C TYR A 12 -11.91 -1.31 23.54
N PHE A 13 -11.86 -2.44 22.86
CA PHE A 13 -12.35 -2.57 21.50
C PHE A 13 -13.85 -2.88 21.55
N SER A 14 -14.67 -2.03 20.95
CA SER A 14 -16.12 -2.24 20.93
C SER A 14 -16.57 -3.07 19.73
N LYS A 15 -15.80 -3.04 18.64
CA LYS A 15 -16.01 -3.83 17.43
C LYS A 15 -14.66 -4.17 16.81
N GLU A 16 -14.50 -5.42 16.42
CA GLU A 16 -13.32 -5.93 15.73
C GLU A 16 -13.77 -6.74 14.51
N GLU A 17 -13.49 -6.18 13.34
CA GLU A 17 -13.60 -6.84 12.05
C GLU A 17 -12.19 -7.01 11.45
N LYS A 18 -12.03 -7.86 10.43
CA LYS A 18 -10.72 -8.23 9.87
C LYS A 18 -9.79 -7.05 9.53
N PHE A 19 -10.34 -5.93 9.05
CA PHE A 19 -9.58 -4.73 8.65
C PHE A 19 -10.16 -3.43 9.23
N LYS A 20 -11.01 -3.52 10.25
CA LYS A 20 -11.69 -2.37 10.86
C LYS A 20 -11.92 -2.64 12.33
N SER A 21 -11.42 -1.76 13.18
CA SER A 21 -11.64 -1.85 14.63
C SER A 21 -12.10 -0.51 15.18
N GLN A 22 -12.95 -0.56 16.20
CA GLN A 22 -13.42 0.60 16.94
C GLN A 22 -12.89 0.55 18.37
N ILE A 23 -12.11 1.55 18.76
CA ILE A 23 -11.52 1.68 20.10
C ILE A 23 -12.27 2.76 20.86
N ILE A 24 -12.68 2.46 22.09
CA ILE A 24 -13.33 3.41 23.02
C ILE A 24 -12.38 3.67 24.20
N ILE A 25 -12.16 4.95 24.51
CA ILE A 25 -11.33 5.42 25.62
C ILE A 25 -12.20 6.31 26.51
N GLU A 26 -12.42 5.89 27.75
CA GLU A 26 -13.24 6.62 28.72
C GLU A 26 -12.78 6.39 30.17
N PRO A 27 -13.14 7.28 31.12
CA PRO A 27 -13.62 8.64 30.89
C PRO A 27 -12.47 9.57 30.44
N LEU A 28 -12.80 10.63 29.72
CA LEU A 28 -11.85 11.71 29.40
C LEU A 28 -12.39 13.03 29.94
N TYR A 29 -11.51 13.84 30.51
CA TYR A 29 -11.85 15.21 30.89
C TYR A 29 -12.34 15.99 29.66
N PRO A 30 -13.36 16.86 29.78
CA PRO A 30 -13.84 17.65 28.65
C PRO A 30 -12.70 18.35 27.89
N GLY A 31 -12.67 18.17 26.56
CA GLY A 31 -11.62 18.69 25.67
C GLY A 31 -10.44 17.73 25.41
N TYR A 32 -10.14 16.78 26.32
CA TYR A 32 -8.99 15.87 26.15
C TYR A 32 -9.20 14.87 25.00
N GLY A 33 -10.45 14.52 24.70
CA GLY A 33 -10.79 13.64 23.58
C GLY A 33 -10.26 14.15 22.23
N VAL A 34 -10.35 15.46 21.98
CA VAL A 34 -9.86 16.06 20.72
C VAL A 34 -8.34 16.03 20.67
N THR A 35 -7.66 16.36 21.77
CA THR A 35 -6.20 16.35 21.87
C THR A 35 -5.64 14.95 21.62
N ILE A 36 -6.17 13.94 22.30
CA ILE A 36 -5.75 12.55 22.16
C ILE A 36 -6.12 12.01 20.77
N GLY A 37 -7.36 12.22 20.32
CA GLY A 37 -7.86 11.73 19.04
C GLY A 37 -7.07 12.27 17.84
N ASN A 38 -6.77 13.57 17.81
CA ASN A 38 -5.97 14.16 16.75
C ASN A 38 -4.53 13.64 16.76
N SER A 39 -3.94 13.47 17.94
CA SER A 39 -2.57 12.96 18.10
C SER A 39 -2.48 11.51 17.61
N LEU A 40 -3.40 10.65 18.04
CA LEU A 40 -3.49 9.25 17.59
C LEU A 40 -3.74 9.16 16.10
N ARG A 41 -4.67 9.93 15.54
CA ARG A 41 -4.94 9.98 14.09
C ARG A 41 -3.67 10.29 13.31
N ARG A 42 -2.89 11.28 13.74
CA ARG A 42 -1.63 11.66 13.07
C ARG A 42 -0.62 10.52 13.12
N VAL A 43 -0.38 9.95 14.30
CA VAL A 43 0.58 8.86 14.48
C VAL A 43 0.19 7.63 13.65
N LEU A 44 -1.09 7.24 13.68
CA LEU A 44 -1.58 6.09 12.91
C LEU A 44 -1.46 6.29 11.39
N LEU A 45 -1.65 7.51 10.89
CA LEU A 45 -1.56 7.78 9.45
C LEU A 45 -0.12 7.98 8.96
N SER A 46 0.81 8.44 9.79
CA SER A 46 2.15 8.83 9.33
C SER A 46 3.28 7.90 9.77
N SER A 47 3.13 7.19 10.89
CA SER A 47 4.28 6.56 11.58
C SER A 47 4.23 5.03 11.59
N LEU A 48 3.15 4.44 11.09
CA LEU A 48 3.04 2.98 11.01
C LEU A 48 3.97 2.44 9.92
N PRO A 49 4.84 1.47 10.25
CA PRO A 49 5.64 0.78 9.25
C PRO A 49 4.73 -0.08 8.37
N GLY A 50 5.00 -0.09 7.07
CA GLY A 50 4.28 -0.89 6.09
C GLY A 50 5.15 -1.21 4.88
N ALA A 51 4.59 -1.99 3.97
CA ALA A 51 5.18 -2.27 2.66
C ALA A 51 4.22 -1.81 1.57
N ALA A 52 4.76 -1.22 0.51
CA ALA A 52 3.97 -0.73 -0.62
C ALA A 52 4.71 -0.96 -1.94
N VAL A 53 3.94 -1.00 -3.03
CA VAL A 53 4.51 -0.96 -4.39
C VAL A 53 5.09 0.43 -4.62
N THR A 54 6.36 0.46 -5.00
CA THR A 54 7.14 1.69 -5.12
C THR A 54 7.57 2.01 -6.53
N ALA A 55 7.67 1.01 -7.39
CA ALA A 55 7.95 1.17 -8.81
C ALA A 55 7.35 0.00 -9.58
N VAL A 56 6.97 0.25 -10.82
CA VAL A 56 6.43 -0.76 -11.73
C VAL A 56 7.13 -0.61 -13.07
N LYS A 57 7.40 -1.74 -13.74
CA LYS A 57 7.93 -1.76 -15.09
C LYS A 57 7.10 -2.74 -15.91
N ILE A 58 6.32 -2.21 -16.84
CA ILE A 58 5.44 -2.99 -17.72
C ILE A 58 6.14 -3.16 -19.07
N LYS A 59 6.12 -4.37 -19.63
CA LYS A 59 6.74 -4.64 -20.92
C LYS A 59 5.96 -3.94 -22.05
N GLY A 60 6.67 -3.21 -22.91
CA GLY A 60 6.08 -2.54 -24.07
C GLY A 60 5.36 -1.23 -23.73
N VAL A 61 5.58 -0.69 -22.54
CA VAL A 61 5.04 0.58 -22.06
C VAL A 61 6.18 1.56 -21.86
N ASP A 62 6.11 2.70 -22.52
CA ASP A 62 7.13 3.76 -22.41
C ASP A 62 6.77 4.80 -21.35
N HIS A 63 5.48 5.06 -21.13
CA HIS A 63 5.00 6.04 -20.16
C HIS A 63 3.64 5.66 -19.54
N GLU A 64 3.31 6.30 -18.43
CA GLU A 64 2.13 6.01 -17.61
C GLU A 64 0.78 6.32 -18.26
N PHE A 65 0.74 7.21 -19.25
CA PHE A 65 -0.48 7.55 -20.00
C PHE A 65 -0.71 6.70 -21.26
N SER A 66 0.01 5.59 -21.40
CA SER A 66 -0.11 4.71 -22.57
C SER A 66 -1.08 3.55 -22.29
N THR A 67 -1.44 2.83 -23.34
CA THR A 67 -2.22 1.59 -23.24
C THR A 67 -1.29 0.38 -23.37
N VAL A 68 -1.71 -0.75 -22.83
CA VAL A 68 -0.99 -2.02 -22.97
C VAL A 68 -1.70 -2.86 -24.03
N THR A 69 -0.94 -3.38 -25.00
CA THR A 69 -1.52 -4.23 -26.04
C THR A 69 -2.17 -5.48 -25.41
N ALA A 70 -3.39 -5.79 -25.83
CA ALA A 70 -4.16 -6.95 -25.37
C ALA A 70 -4.55 -6.93 -23.87
N VAL A 71 -4.64 -5.74 -23.28
CA VAL A 71 -5.15 -5.50 -21.92
C VAL A 71 -6.26 -4.45 -22.01
N THR A 72 -7.32 -4.64 -21.21
CA THR A 72 -8.49 -3.75 -21.24
C THR A 72 -8.24 -2.43 -20.53
N GLU A 73 -7.52 -2.46 -19.41
CA GLU A 73 -7.16 -1.31 -18.59
C GLU A 73 -5.98 -0.53 -19.20
N ASP A 74 -5.96 0.78 -19.01
CA ASP A 74 -4.78 1.59 -19.33
C ASP A 74 -3.70 1.48 -18.23
N VAL A 75 -2.53 2.06 -18.47
CA VAL A 75 -1.42 1.96 -17.50
C VAL A 75 -1.74 2.70 -16.18
N VAL A 76 -2.53 3.77 -16.22
CA VAL A 76 -2.94 4.51 -15.01
C VAL A 76 -3.85 3.63 -14.15
N ASP A 77 -4.83 2.97 -14.75
CA ASP A 77 -5.72 2.03 -14.09
C ASP A 77 -4.95 0.89 -13.43
N ILE A 78 -3.98 0.30 -14.15
CA ILE A 78 -3.10 -0.75 -13.60
C ILE A 78 -2.33 -0.23 -12.39
N ILE A 79 -1.77 0.99 -12.47
CA ILE A 79 -1.05 1.62 -11.35
C ILE A 79 -1.99 1.84 -10.15
N LEU A 80 -3.21 2.31 -10.38
CA LEU A 80 -4.21 2.52 -9.32
C LEU A 80 -4.65 1.21 -8.68
N ASN A 81 -4.80 0.14 -9.46
CA ASN A 81 -5.06 -1.20 -8.95
C ASN A 81 -3.91 -1.69 -8.07
N LEU A 82 -2.65 -1.49 -8.49
CA LEU A 82 -1.48 -1.88 -7.70
C LEU A 82 -1.34 -1.09 -6.40
N LYS A 83 -1.82 0.16 -6.34
CA LYS A 83 -1.88 0.92 -5.08
C LYS A 83 -2.84 0.31 -4.06
N GLN A 84 -3.79 -0.53 -4.48
CA GLN A 84 -4.69 -1.27 -3.59
C GLN A 84 -4.11 -2.60 -3.10
N LEU A 85 -2.95 -3.01 -3.62
CA LEU A 85 -2.28 -4.25 -3.24
C LEU A 85 -1.77 -4.16 -1.79
N ARG A 86 -2.17 -5.13 -0.97
CA ARG A 86 -1.79 -5.21 0.46
C ARG A 86 -0.72 -6.26 0.63
N LEU A 87 0.43 -5.83 1.12
CA LEU A 87 1.64 -6.63 1.20
C LEU A 87 2.24 -6.59 2.60
N LYS A 88 2.85 -7.69 3.01
CA LYS A 88 3.81 -7.72 4.11
C LYS A 88 5.16 -8.09 3.54
N LEU A 89 6.18 -7.31 3.88
CA LEU A 89 7.56 -7.50 3.44
C LEU A 89 8.43 -7.83 4.64
N ASP A 90 9.10 -8.97 4.58
CA ASP A 90 10.11 -9.43 5.55
C ASP A 90 11.52 -9.22 4.97
N SER A 91 11.83 -7.97 4.68
CA SER A 91 13.11 -7.49 4.14
C SER A 91 13.21 -5.98 4.35
N ASP A 92 14.40 -5.50 4.68
CA ASP A 92 14.69 -4.06 4.70
C ASP A 92 15.14 -3.54 3.33
N GLU A 93 15.57 -4.43 2.44
CA GLU A 93 15.94 -4.11 1.06
C GLU A 93 14.74 -4.22 0.10
N PRO A 94 14.70 -3.42 -1.00
CA PRO A 94 13.70 -3.53 -2.04
C PRO A 94 13.62 -4.95 -2.65
N VAL A 95 12.41 -5.46 -2.84
CA VAL A 95 12.16 -6.76 -3.47
C VAL A 95 11.42 -6.57 -4.79
N LYS A 96 11.91 -7.25 -5.83
CA LYS A 96 11.28 -7.29 -7.15
C LYS A 96 10.42 -8.53 -7.29
N LEU A 97 9.16 -8.34 -7.64
CA LEU A 97 8.19 -9.38 -7.94
C LEU A 97 7.91 -9.41 -9.43
N GLU A 98 7.63 -10.59 -9.97
CA GLU A 98 7.28 -10.76 -11.39
C GLU A 98 5.82 -11.18 -11.51
N LEU A 99 5.10 -10.53 -12.43
CA LEU A 99 3.76 -10.95 -12.85
C LEU A 99 3.82 -11.35 -14.33
N LYS A 100 3.37 -12.57 -14.62
CA LYS A 100 3.30 -13.14 -15.97
C LYS A 100 1.91 -13.70 -16.21
N ALA A 101 1.24 -13.21 -17.24
CA ALA A 101 -0.04 -13.73 -17.69
C ALA A 101 -0.04 -13.93 -19.20
N LYS A 102 -0.71 -15.00 -19.66
CA LYS A 102 -0.91 -15.30 -21.07
C LYS A 102 -2.34 -15.75 -21.30
N GLY A 103 -2.86 -15.43 -22.47
CA GLY A 103 -4.21 -15.77 -22.89
C GLY A 103 -5.28 -14.95 -22.19
N GLN A 104 -6.51 -15.07 -22.69
CA GLN A 104 -7.64 -14.28 -22.23
C GLN A 104 -8.01 -14.69 -20.79
N LYS A 105 -7.76 -13.81 -19.82
CA LYS A 105 -8.10 -14.00 -18.40
C LYS A 105 -8.04 -12.70 -17.61
N THR A 106 -8.74 -12.68 -16.48
CA THR A 106 -8.50 -11.69 -15.42
C THR A 106 -7.20 -12.04 -14.68
N VAL A 107 -6.30 -11.07 -14.59
CA VAL A 107 -5.05 -11.18 -13.85
C VAL A 107 -5.27 -10.61 -12.46
N THR A 108 -4.96 -11.43 -11.46
CA THR A 108 -5.15 -11.09 -10.05
C THR A 108 -3.81 -11.02 -9.33
N ALA A 109 -3.82 -10.50 -8.10
CA ALA A 109 -2.65 -10.51 -7.24
C ALA A 109 -2.15 -11.92 -6.92
N ALA A 110 -2.99 -12.94 -7.04
CA ALA A 110 -2.59 -14.35 -6.93
C ALA A 110 -1.66 -14.82 -8.08
N ASP A 111 -1.69 -14.15 -9.23
CA ASP A 111 -0.83 -14.47 -10.39
C ASP A 111 0.60 -13.90 -10.24
N ILE A 112 0.86 -13.10 -9.21
CA ILE A 112 2.22 -12.64 -8.89
C ILE A 112 3.05 -13.83 -8.42
N LYS A 113 4.25 -13.99 -9.00
CA LYS A 113 5.17 -15.06 -8.62
C LYS A 113 5.51 -14.97 -7.12
N PRO A 114 5.33 -16.06 -6.35
CA PRO A 114 5.65 -16.06 -4.93
C PRO A 114 7.13 -15.76 -4.67
N ASP A 115 7.40 -14.94 -3.66
CA ASP A 115 8.72 -14.68 -3.08
C ASP A 115 8.64 -14.94 -1.58
N SER A 116 9.66 -15.57 -0.98
CA SER A 116 9.64 -15.94 0.44
C SER A 116 9.61 -14.74 1.39
N ARG A 117 10.00 -13.56 0.92
CA ARG A 117 10.03 -12.31 1.70
C ARG A 117 8.74 -11.51 1.58
N VAL A 118 7.85 -11.84 0.64
CA VAL A 118 6.63 -11.07 0.38
C VAL A 118 5.40 -11.93 0.56
N GLU A 119 4.51 -11.49 1.45
CA GLU A 119 3.19 -12.05 1.62
C GLU A 119 2.13 -11.13 1.03
N ILE A 120 1.37 -11.65 0.06
CA ILE A 120 0.23 -10.95 -0.56
C ILE A 120 -1.04 -11.27 0.23
N ILE A 121 -1.67 -10.25 0.81
CA ILE A 121 -2.81 -10.40 1.72
C ILE A 121 -4.15 -10.49 0.97
N ASN A 122 -4.37 -9.63 -0.04
CA ASN A 122 -5.57 -9.60 -0.88
C ASN A 122 -5.31 -10.21 -2.26
N LYS A 123 -5.18 -11.53 -2.31
CA LYS A 123 -4.85 -12.30 -3.53
C LYS A 123 -5.93 -12.21 -4.62
N ASP A 124 -7.16 -11.90 -4.23
CA ASP A 124 -8.34 -11.72 -5.07
C ASP A 124 -8.38 -10.36 -5.81
N LEU A 125 -7.47 -9.43 -5.49
CA LEU A 125 -7.41 -8.14 -6.14
C LEU A 125 -7.10 -8.29 -7.64
N THR A 126 -8.01 -7.80 -8.49
CA THR A 126 -7.77 -7.67 -9.92
C THR A 126 -6.71 -6.60 -10.20
N ILE A 127 -5.73 -6.94 -11.01
CA ILE A 127 -4.67 -6.02 -11.47
C ILE A 127 -4.98 -5.54 -12.88
N ALA A 128 -5.32 -6.46 -13.77
CA ALA A 128 -5.59 -6.20 -15.18
C ALA A 128 -6.42 -7.34 -15.79
N THR A 129 -6.94 -7.13 -17.00
CA THR A 129 -7.74 -8.09 -17.75
C THR A 129 -7.19 -8.23 -19.16
N LEU A 130 -6.74 -9.44 -19.51
CA LEU A 130 -6.31 -9.75 -20.88
C LEU A 130 -7.53 -10.10 -21.73
N ASP A 131 -7.75 -9.34 -22.79
CA ASP A 131 -8.90 -9.49 -23.70
C ASP A 131 -8.64 -10.46 -24.86
N SER A 132 -7.36 -10.76 -25.15
CA SER A 132 -6.94 -11.58 -26.29
C SER A 132 -6.47 -12.98 -25.89
N LYS A 133 -6.86 -13.99 -26.69
CA LYS A 133 -6.42 -15.39 -26.53
C LYS A 133 -4.91 -15.58 -26.72
N THR A 134 -4.24 -14.67 -27.43
CA THR A 134 -2.78 -14.67 -27.64
C THR A 134 -2.09 -13.53 -26.91
N GLY A 135 -2.82 -12.76 -26.09
CA GLY A 135 -2.25 -11.68 -25.31
C GLY A 135 -1.21 -12.19 -24.32
N GLU A 136 -0.13 -11.42 -24.15
CA GLU A 136 0.87 -11.65 -23.12
C GLU A 136 1.03 -10.38 -22.30
N PHE A 137 1.02 -10.53 -20.98
CA PHE A 137 1.25 -9.44 -20.04
C PHE A 137 2.42 -9.80 -19.13
N TYR A 138 3.40 -8.89 -19.07
CA TYR A 138 4.56 -8.99 -18.20
C TYR A 138 4.78 -7.68 -17.46
N MET A 139 4.96 -7.78 -16.15
CA MET A 139 5.27 -6.65 -15.30
C MET A 139 6.25 -7.06 -14.20
N GLU A 140 7.20 -6.17 -13.91
CA GLU A 140 8.03 -6.22 -12.70
C GLU A 140 7.50 -5.19 -11.70
N ILE A 141 7.31 -5.62 -10.45
CA ILE A 141 6.75 -4.81 -9.37
C ILE A 141 7.83 -4.71 -8.29
N THR A 142 8.28 -3.50 -7.98
CA THR A 142 9.20 -3.27 -6.86
C THR A 142 8.40 -2.93 -5.61
N VAL A 143 8.69 -3.64 -4.52
CA VAL A 143 8.08 -3.46 -3.22
C VAL A 143 9.14 -3.05 -2.22
N GLU A 144 8.88 -2.00 -1.46
CA GLU A 144 9.79 -1.50 -0.43
C GLU A 144 9.04 -1.32 0.90
N ARG A 145 9.81 -1.38 1.98
CA ARG A 145 9.35 -1.04 3.32
C ARG A 145 9.42 0.47 3.52
N GLY A 146 8.44 1.04 4.20
CA GLY A 146 8.38 2.47 4.47
C GLY A 146 7.52 2.80 5.69
N ARG A 147 7.31 4.09 5.93
CA ARG A 147 6.40 4.61 6.95
C ARG A 147 5.53 5.71 6.35
N GLY A 148 4.24 5.70 6.70
CA GLY A 148 3.29 6.70 6.25
C GLY A 148 3.14 6.74 4.72
N TYR A 149 2.89 7.94 4.20
CA TYR A 149 2.71 8.19 2.76
C TYR A 149 3.84 9.09 2.26
N VAL A 150 4.50 8.66 1.17
CA VAL A 150 5.54 9.44 0.50
C VAL A 150 5.16 9.62 -0.97
N PRO A 151 4.86 10.86 -1.42
CA PRO A 151 4.64 11.19 -2.83
C PRO A 151 5.84 10.85 -3.71
N VAL A 152 5.60 10.66 -5.01
CA VAL A 152 6.65 10.29 -5.99
C VAL A 152 7.72 11.37 -6.08
N GLU A 153 7.32 12.63 -6.08
CA GLU A 153 8.19 13.80 -6.25
C GLU A 153 9.23 13.89 -5.12
N ILE A 154 8.82 13.57 -3.88
CA ILE A 154 9.72 13.55 -2.72
C ILE A 154 10.75 12.43 -2.87
N ARG A 155 10.34 11.24 -3.32
CA ARG A 155 11.25 10.09 -3.49
C ARG A 155 12.32 10.33 -4.55
N GLU A 156 11.97 10.99 -5.65
CA GLU A 156 12.93 11.35 -6.69
C GLU A 156 13.99 12.31 -6.16
N SER A 157 13.58 13.32 -5.39
CA SER A 157 14.50 14.27 -4.75
C SER A 157 15.44 13.59 -3.74
N GLU A 158 14.94 12.66 -2.93
CA GLU A 158 15.74 11.90 -1.96
C GLU A 158 16.73 10.95 -2.65
N LYS A 159 16.33 10.29 -3.75
CA LYS A 159 17.22 9.45 -4.55
C LYS A 159 18.33 10.27 -5.19
N LEU A 160 18.00 11.43 -5.79
CA LEU A 160 19.00 12.33 -6.35
C LEU A 160 19.99 12.79 -5.27
N TRP A 161 19.48 13.27 -4.14
CA TRP A 161 20.32 13.70 -3.02
C TRP A 161 21.27 12.62 -2.50
N LYS A 162 20.81 11.37 -2.40
CA LYS A 162 21.69 10.24 -2.02
C LYS A 162 22.79 9.95 -3.04
N LEU A 163 22.55 10.23 -4.32
CA LEU A 163 23.50 9.98 -5.42
C LEU A 163 24.45 11.16 -5.66
N THR A 164 24.00 12.38 -5.38
CA THR A 164 24.69 13.64 -5.72
C THR A 164 24.96 14.51 -4.50
N GLY A 165 25.14 13.91 -3.31
CA GLY A 165 25.41 14.65 -2.08
C GLY A 165 26.56 15.66 -2.23
N PRO A 166 26.69 16.65 -1.30
CA PRO A 166 27.75 17.65 -1.38
C PRO A 166 29.16 17.02 -1.37
#